data_AF-A0A0J6YA11-F1
#
_entry.id   AF-A0A0J6YA11-F1
#
_cell.length_a   1.000
_cell.length_b   1.000
_cell.length_c   1.000
_cell.angle_alpha   90.00
_cell.angle_beta   90.00
_cell.angle_gamma   90.00
#
_symmetry.space_group_name_H-M   'P 1'
#
loop_
_entity.id
_entity.type
_entity.pdbx_description
1 polymer ?
#
loop_
_entity_poly.entity_id
_entity_poly.type
_entity_poly.pdbx_seq_one_letter_code
_entity_poly.pdbx_strand_id
1 'polypeptide(L)'
;MTEPIRITPDVLIATANDHDEVVQHVEAARERGSDISAAVQSYGPIMHQLKAAVGDVLLDRDTALAEHAARHRNASDDLRRGAAVYVNEDEQNAAQISQVPNV
;
A
#
# COMPACT_ATOMS: atom_id res chain seq x y z
N MET A 1 -24.78 -8.76 19.35
CA MET A 1 -25.12 -7.99 18.14
C MET A 1 -23.90 -7.14 17.81
N THR A 2 -23.30 -7.33 16.64
CA THR A 2 -22.16 -6.52 16.21
C THR A 2 -22.70 -5.22 15.65
N GLU A 3 -22.14 -4.10 16.09
CA GLU A 3 -22.53 -2.79 15.59
C GLU A 3 -22.27 -2.70 14.08
N PRO A 4 -23.19 -2.13 13.27
CA PRO A 4 -22.96 -2.00 11.85
C PRO A 4 -21.73 -1.14 11.60
N ILE A 5 -20.73 -1.68 10.90
CA ILE A 5 -19.57 -0.90 10.48
C ILE A 5 -20.09 0.17 9.51
N ARG A 6 -20.09 1.43 9.95
CA ARG A 6 -20.37 2.56 9.09
C ARG A 6 -19.07 2.96 8.40
N ILE A 7 -18.91 2.51 7.16
CA ILE A 7 -17.85 2.97 6.28
C ILE A 7 -18.24 4.37 5.79
N THR A 8 -17.46 5.38 6.16
CA THR A 8 -17.61 6.76 5.65
C THR A 8 -16.45 7.08 4.69
N PRO A 9 -16.56 8.13 3.85
CA PRO A 9 -15.45 8.61 3.04
C PRO A 9 -14.18 8.86 3.85
N ASP A 10 -14.31 9.45 5.05
CA ASP A 10 -13.19 9.72 5.94
C ASP A 10 -12.48 8.43 6.40
N VAL A 11 -13.23 7.36 6.69
CA VAL A 11 -12.65 6.06 7.05
C VAL A 11 -11.90 5.45 5.87
N LEU A 12 -12.43 5.58 4.65
CA LEU A 12 -11.77 5.10 3.44
C LEU A 12 -10.46 5.85 3.18
N ILE A 13 -10.47 7.18 3.33
CA ILE A 13 -9.29 8.03 3.17
C ILE A 13 -8.25 7.73 4.25
N ALA A 14 -8.66 7.60 5.51
CA ALA A 14 -7.76 7.22 6.60
C ALA A 14 -7.09 5.87 6.33
N THR A 15 -7.87 4.87 5.93
CA THR A 15 -7.35 3.53 5.59
C THR A 15 -6.40 3.59 4.39
N ALA A 16 -6.69 4.42 3.37
CA ALA A 16 -5.79 4.62 2.24
C ALA A 16 -4.43 5.21 2.69
N ASN A 17 -4.44 6.14 3.63
CA ASN A 17 -3.21 6.70 4.19
C ASN A 17 -2.41 5.65 4.98
N ASP A 18 -3.06 4.75 5.71
CA ASP A 18 -2.40 3.63 6.37
C ASP A 18 -1.71 2.71 5.34
N HIS A 19 -2.35 2.46 4.19
CA HIS A 19 -1.72 1.71 3.10
C HIS A 19 -0.49 2.43 2.54
N ASP A 20 -0.52 3.75 2.40
CA ASP A 20 0.63 4.55 1.95
C ASP A 20 1.78 4.51 2.97
N GLU A 21 1.48 4.53 4.28
CA GLU A 21 2.49 4.37 5.33
C GLU A 21 3.18 3.00 5.23
N VAL A 22 2.42 1.93 4.99
CA VAL A 22 3.01 0.60 4.75
C VAL A 22 3.93 0.62 3.52
N VAL A 23 3.55 1.30 2.43
CA VAL A 23 4.42 1.46 1.26
C VAL A 23 5.74 2.12 1.65
N GLN A 24 5.72 3.18 2.46
CA GLN A 24 6.94 3.84 2.93
C GLN A 24 7.84 2.89 3.73
N HIS A 25 7.27 2.08 4.62
CA HIS A 25 8.03 1.07 5.36
C HIS A 25 8.63 -0.02 4.46
N VAL A 26 7.89 -0.44 3.44
CA VAL A 26 8.36 -1.45 2.47
C VAL A 26 9.50 -0.89 1.63
N GLU A 27 9.39 0.33 1.11
CA GLU A 27 10.47 0.95 0.32
C GLU A 27 11.73 1.18 1.16
N ALA A 28 11.58 1.66 2.41
CA ALA A 28 12.71 1.75 3.34
C ALA A 28 13.35 0.38 3.64
N ALA A 29 12.56 -0.69 3.66
CA ALA A 29 13.10 -2.04 3.78
C ALA A 29 13.85 -2.48 2.52
N ARG A 30 13.40 -2.10 1.32
CA ARG A 30 14.09 -2.42 0.06
C ARG A 30 15.47 -1.76 0.00
N GLU A 31 15.57 -0.49 0.39
CA GLU A 31 16.84 0.26 0.42
C GLU A 31 17.93 -0.45 1.24
N ARG A 32 17.57 -1.05 2.39
CA ARG A 32 18.49 -1.83 3.24
C ARG A 32 19.09 -3.07 2.56
N GLY A 33 18.54 -3.53 1.43
CA GLY A 33 19.12 -4.64 0.66
C GLY A 33 20.53 -4.33 0.14
N SER A 34 20.79 -3.05 -0.18
CA SER A 34 22.10 -2.58 -0.63
C SER A 34 23.18 -2.73 0.45
N ASP A 35 22.85 -2.42 1.70
CA ASP A 35 23.77 -2.57 2.84
C ASP A 35 24.17 -4.04 3.06
N ILE A 36 23.20 -4.96 2.94
CA ILE A 36 23.45 -6.41 3.06
C ILE A 36 24.37 -6.88 1.92
N SER A 37 24.08 -6.45 0.69
CA SER A 37 24.93 -6.77 -0.46
C SER A 37 26.36 -6.27 -0.26
N ALA A 38 26.53 -5.02 0.17
CA ALA A 38 27.84 -4.43 0.45
C ALA A 38 28.61 -5.19 1.55
N ALA A 39 27.94 -5.55 2.64
CA ALA A 39 28.53 -6.33 3.72
C ALA A 39 29.04 -7.70 3.22
N VAL A 40 28.25 -8.41 2.41
CA VAL A 40 28.63 -9.72 1.88
C VAL A 40 29.73 -9.61 0.82
N GLN A 41 29.76 -8.51 0.06
CA GLN A 41 30.83 -8.26 -0.89
C GLN A 41 32.20 -8.06 -0.24
N SER A 42 32.25 -7.61 1.02
CA SER A 42 33.49 -7.48 1.80
C SER A 42 34.17 -8.82 2.11
N TYR A 43 33.45 -9.95 2.00
CA TYR A 43 34.00 -11.26 2.30
C TYR A 43 35.07 -11.68 1.29
N GLY A 44 36.02 -12.51 1.74
CA GLY A 44 37.13 -12.97 0.92
C GLY A 44 36.69 -13.80 -0.31
N PRO A 45 37.58 -14.00 -1.30
CA PRO A 45 37.26 -14.65 -2.58
C PRO A 45 36.73 -16.09 -2.46
N ILE A 46 37.11 -16.82 -1.40
CA ILE A 46 36.64 -18.19 -1.18
C ILE A 46 35.12 -18.27 -0.97
N MET A 47 34.50 -17.18 -0.53
CA MET A 47 33.06 -17.10 -0.24
C MET A 47 32.19 -16.84 -1.48
N HIS A 48 32.70 -17.00 -2.70
CA HIS A 48 31.96 -16.70 -3.95
C HIS A 48 30.58 -17.37 -4.04
N GLN A 49 30.44 -18.62 -3.58
CA GLN A 49 29.14 -19.32 -3.56
C GLN A 49 28.15 -18.67 -2.59
N LEU A 50 28.62 -18.25 -1.41
CA LEU A 50 27.80 -17.51 -0.45
C LEU A 50 27.37 -16.16 -1.06
N LYS A 51 28.29 -15.45 -1.71
CA LYS A 51 27.98 -14.17 -2.36
C LYS A 51 26.91 -14.32 -3.44
N ALA A 52 26.99 -15.37 -4.25
CA ALA A 52 25.99 -15.69 -5.27
C ALA A 52 24.63 -16.00 -4.63
N ALA A 53 24.60 -16.90 -3.65
CA ALA A 53 23.36 -17.28 -2.96
C ALA A 53 22.69 -16.09 -2.25
N VAL A 54 23.47 -15.20 -1.63
CA VAL A 54 22.93 -13.96 -1.05
C VAL A 54 22.39 -13.04 -2.15
N GLY A 55 23.07 -12.93 -3.29
CA GLY A 55 22.60 -12.16 -4.44
C GLY A 55 21.22 -12.63 -4.91
N ASP A 56 21.04 -13.95 -5.05
CA ASP A 56 19.76 -14.55 -5.45
C ASP A 56 18.65 -14.23 -4.43
N VAL A 57 18.94 -14.43 -3.13
CA VAL A 57 17.98 -14.13 -2.05
C VAL A 57 17.62 -12.63 -2.00
N LEU A 58 18.58 -11.73 -2.22
CA LEU A 58 18.31 -10.29 -2.24
C LEU A 58 17.47 -9.88 -3.45
N LEU A 59 17.67 -10.53 -4.60
CA LEU A 59 16.84 -10.32 -5.79
C LEU A 59 15.39 -10.77 -5.54
N ASP A 60 15.20 -12.00 -5.06
CA ASP A 60 13.87 -12.55 -4.74
C ASP A 60 13.15 -11.68 -3.71
N ARG A 61 13.88 -11.23 -2.69
CA ARG A 61 13.38 -10.31 -1.67
C ARG A 61 12.94 -8.97 -2.27
N ASP A 62 13.73 -8.38 -3.15
CA ASP A 62 13.38 -7.10 -3.78
C ASP A 62 12.11 -7.22 -4.62
N THR A 63 12.00 -8.29 -5.42
CA THR A 63 10.80 -8.59 -6.21
C THR A 63 9.57 -8.74 -5.31
N ALA A 64 9.65 -9.55 -4.25
CA ALA A 64 8.53 -9.77 -3.33
C ALA A 64 8.09 -8.48 -2.62
N LEU A 65 9.05 -7.65 -2.19
CA LEU A 65 8.75 -6.36 -1.56
C LEU A 65 8.14 -5.36 -2.55
N ALA A 66 8.63 -5.31 -3.79
CA ALA A 66 8.06 -4.47 -4.84
C ALA A 66 6.60 -4.85 -5.15
N GLU A 67 6.31 -6.15 -5.28
CA GLU A 67 4.94 -6.66 -5.46
C GLU A 67 4.05 -6.34 -4.26
N HIS A 68 4.58 -6.44 -3.04
CA HIS A 68 3.85 -6.08 -1.84
C HIS A 68 3.51 -4.59 -1.81
N ALA A 69 4.47 -3.70 -2.09
CA ALA A 69 4.23 -2.26 -2.21
C ALA A 69 3.18 -1.94 -3.28
N ALA A 70 3.25 -2.59 -4.45
CA ALA A 70 2.27 -2.41 -5.52
C ALA A 70 0.84 -2.75 -5.07
N ARG A 71 0.65 -3.85 -4.32
CA ARG A 71 -0.66 -4.21 -3.77
C ARG A 71 -1.20 -3.16 -2.79
N HIS A 72 -0.35 -2.59 -1.94
CA HIS A 72 -0.75 -1.51 -1.04
C HIS A 72 -1.10 -0.21 -1.78
N ARG A 73 -0.33 0.17 -2.80
CA ARG A 73 -0.66 1.32 -3.66
C ARG A 73 -2.02 1.14 -4.33
N ASN A 74 -2.26 -0.02 -4.94
CA ASN A 74 -3.55 -0.32 -5.58
C ASN A 74 -4.71 -0.24 -4.58
N ALA A 75 -4.55 -0.80 -3.38
CA ALA A 75 -5.57 -0.73 -2.33
C ALA A 75 -5.85 0.72 -1.91
N SER A 76 -4.80 1.53 -1.73
CA SER A 76 -4.91 2.96 -1.40
C SER A 76 -5.67 3.74 -2.48
N ASP A 77 -5.32 3.51 -3.76
CA ASP A 77 -5.98 4.14 -4.91
C ASP A 77 -7.46 3.73 -5.03
N ASP A 78 -7.77 2.45 -4.80
CA ASP A 78 -9.14 1.94 -4.84
C ASP A 78 -9.99 2.51 -3.70
N LEU A 79 -9.44 2.64 -2.50
CA LEU A 79 -10.12 3.26 -1.35
C LEU A 79 -10.42 4.74 -1.61
N ARG A 80 -9.46 5.49 -2.16
CA ARG A 80 -9.66 6.90 -2.54
C ARG A 80 -10.72 7.05 -3.62
N ARG A 81 -10.71 6.16 -4.62
CA ARG A 81 -11.76 6.14 -5.65
C ARG A 81 -13.12 5.85 -5.03
N GLY A 82 -13.20 4.88 -4.13
CA GLY A 82 -14.43 4.56 -3.40
C GLY A 82 -14.96 5.74 -2.57
N ALA A 83 -14.08 6.47 -1.88
CA ALA A 83 -14.45 7.67 -1.14
C ALA A 83 -15.01 8.78 -2.05
N ALA A 84 -14.39 9.01 -3.21
CA ALA A 84 -14.85 9.99 -4.18
C ALA A 84 -16.22 9.63 -4.78
N VAL A 85 -16.45 8.34 -5.07
CA VAL A 85 -17.76 7.85 -5.54
C VAL A 85 -18.82 8.09 -4.48
N TYR A 86 -18.54 7.74 -3.22
CA TYR A 86 -19.49 7.93 -2.12
C TYR A 86 -19.92 9.40 -1.98
N VAL A 87 -18.96 10.33 -1.97
CA VAL A 87 -19.26 11.77 -1.85
C VAL A 87 -20.11 12.24 -3.02
N ASN A 88 -19.79 11.81 -4.24
CA ASN A 88 -20.54 12.21 -5.43
C ASN A 88 -21.98 11.69 -5.41
N GLU A 89 -22.20 10.43 -5.00
CA GLU A 89 -23.53 9.86 -4.85
C GLU A 89 -24.34 10.55 -3.76
N ASP A 90 -23.72 10.89 -2.63
CA ASP A 90 -24.36 11.61 -1.53
C ASP A 90 -24.82 13.01 -1.96
N GLU A 91 -23.97 13.75 -2.67
CA GLU A 91 -24.30 15.05 -3.26
C GLU A 91 -25.45 14.97 -4.27
N GLN A 92 -25.44 13.96 -5.16
CA GLN A 92 -26.51 13.73 -6.13
C GLN A 92 -27.83 13.40 -5.42
N ASN A 93 -27.80 12.54 -4.40
CA ASN A 93 -28.99 12.15 -3.64
C ASN A 93 -29.56 13.36 -2.87
N ALA A 94 -28.71 14.16 -2.22
CA ALA A 94 -29.13 15.37 -1.53
C ALA A 94 -29.80 16.38 -2.48
N ALA A 95 -29.23 16.55 -3.68
CA ALA A 95 -29.80 17.41 -4.72
C ALA A 95 -31.17 16.91 -5.20
N GLN A 96 -31.36 15.60 -5.36
CA GLN A 96 -32.65 15.01 -5.75
C GLN A 96 -33.71 15.18 -4.66
N ILE A 97 -33.36 14.93 -3.40
CA ILE A 97 -34.29 15.09 -2.26
C ILE A 97 -34.74 16.55 -2.14
N SER A 98 -33.83 17.51 -2.30
CA SER A 98 -34.17 18.95 -2.26
C SER A 98 -35.12 19.39 -3.39
N GLN A 99 -35.24 18.61 -4.47
CA GLN A 99 -36.13 18.89 -5.60
C GLN A 99 -37.51 18.24 -5.48
N VAL A 100 -37.72 17.34 -4.49
CA VAL A 100 -39.04 16.76 -4.22
C VAL A 100 -39.90 17.82 -3.52
N PRO A 101 -41.04 18.24 -4.10
CA PRO A 101 -41.92 19.22 -3.46
C PRO A 101 -42.47 18.64 -2.16
N ASN A 102 -42.42 19.41 -1.06
CA ASN A 102 -43.17 19.08 0.14
C ASN A 102 -44.67 19.11 -0.21
N VAL A 103 -45.30 17.93 -0.23
CA VAL A 103 -46.75 17.76 -0.37
C VAL A 103 -47.43 17.92 0.98
#